data_AF-A0A0M6WDR3-F1
#
_entry.id   AF-A0A0M6WDR3-F1
#
_cell.length_a   1.000
_cell.length_b   1.000
_cell.length_c   1.000
_cell.angle_alpha   90.00
_cell.angle_beta   90.00
_cell.angle_gamma   90.00
#
_symmetry.space_group_name_H-M   'P 1'
#
loop_
_entity.id
_entity.type
_entity.pdbx_description
1 polymer ?
#
loop_
_entity_poly.entity_id
_entity_poly.type
_entity_poly.pdbx_seq_one_letter_code
_entity_poly.pdbx_strand_id
1 'polypeptide(L)' 'MTITVAGEKKEYKDGLTLPELIELENVDMPEYVTVSINEEFVATEDKPKTVLKDGDNVEFLYFMGGGC' A
#
# COMPACT_ATOMS: atom_id res chain seq x y z
N MET A 1 -4.45 8.90 11.95
CA MET A 1 -3.95 7.53 12.13
C MET A 1 -2.45 7.41 11.85
N THR A 2 -1.75 6.59 12.63
CA THR A 2 -0.34 6.22 12.41
C THR A 2 -0.28 4.84 11.76
N ILE A 3 0.40 4.73 10.63
CA ILE A 3 0.63 3.45 9.93
C ILE A 3 2.11 3.27 9.62
N THR A 4 2.50 2.04 9.35
CA THR A 4 3.84 1.73 8.85
C THR A 4 3.75 1.57 7.34
N VAL A 5 4.59 2.28 6.59
CA VAL A 5 4.61 2.25 5.13
C VAL A 5 6.04 1.96 4.70
N ALA A 6 6.24 0.84 4.01
CA ALA A 6 7.57 0.35 3.59
C ALA A 6 8.60 0.32 4.76
N GLY A 7 8.13 -0.03 5.97
CA GLY A 7 8.96 -0.09 7.18
C GLY A 7 9.10 1.23 7.94
N GLU A 8 8.59 2.35 7.43
CA GLU A 8 8.62 3.64 8.12
C GLU A 8 7.26 4.00 8.75
N LYS A 9 7.26 4.40 10.02
CA LYS A 9 6.04 4.90 10.68
C LYS A 9 5.75 6.33 10.23
N LYS A 10 4.56 6.53 9.67
CA LYS A 10 4.08 7.82 9.18
C LYS A 10 2.68 8.10 9.70
N GLU A 11 2.36 9.38 9.89
CA GLU A 11 1.06 9.84 10.37
C GLU A 11 0.25 10.40 9.19
N TYR A 12 -0.98 9.91 9.06
CA TYR A 12 -1.90 10.25 7.98
C TYR A 12 -3.29 10.59 8.52
N LYS A 13 -4.11 11.20 7.67
CA LYS A 13 -5.53 11.47 7.97
C LYS A 13 -6.30 10.17 8.19
N ASP A 14 -7.30 10.21 9.05
CA ASP A 14 -8.19 9.06 9.26
C ASP A 14 -9.03 8.80 8.01
N GLY A 15 -9.26 7.52 7.71
CA GLY A 15 -9.96 7.08 6.50
C GLY A 15 -9.14 7.26 5.22
N LEU A 16 -7.80 7.32 5.31
CA LEU A 16 -6.92 7.30 4.15
C LEU A 16 -7.18 6.04 3.32
N THR A 17 -7.36 6.20 2.03
CA THR A 17 -7.52 5.07 1.12
C THR A 17 -6.17 4.64 0.55
N LEU A 18 -6.07 3.37 0.13
CA LEU A 18 -4.85 2.87 -0.47
C LEU A 18 -4.39 3.65 -1.72
N PRO A 19 -5.27 4.08 -2.64
CA PRO A 19 -4.88 4.92 -3.78
C PRO A 19 -4.30 6.27 -3.36
N GLU A 20 -4.89 6.92 -2.35
CA GLU A 20 -4.35 8.17 -1.82
C GLU A 20 -2.96 7.97 -1.23
N LEU A 21 -2.74 6.85 -0.51
CA LEU A 21 -1.41 6.53 0.01
C LEU A 21 -0.39 6.35 -1.13
N ILE A 22 -0.77 5.62 -2.18
CA ILE A 22 0.07 5.39 -3.36
C ILE A 22 0.45 6.72 -4.04
N GLU A 23 -0.49 7.65 -4.18
CA GLU A 23 -0.22 8.99 -4.70
C GLU A 23 0.69 9.81 -3.78
N LEU A 24 0.47 9.76 -2.47
CA LEU A 24 1.28 10.47 -1.48
C LEU A 24 2.73 9.96 -1.45
N GLU A 25 2.92 8.64 -1.53
CA GLU A 25 4.22 7.99 -1.57
C GLU A 25 4.88 8.08 -2.96
N ASN A 26 4.21 8.66 -3.95
CA ASN A 26 4.68 8.75 -5.35
C ASN A 26 5.18 7.40 -5.87
N VAL A 27 4.42 6.33 -5.61
CA VAL A 27 4.77 4.97 -6.00
C VAL A 27 4.84 4.89 -7.53
N ASP A 28 6.02 4.55 -8.04
CA ASP A 28 6.24 4.33 -9.47
C ASP A 28 5.39 3.16 -9.98
N MET A 29 4.67 3.34 -11.09
CA MET A 29 3.89 2.26 -11.72
C MET A 29 2.87 1.57 -10.77
N PRO A 30 1.86 2.30 -10.28
CA PRO A 30 0.88 1.77 -9.31
C PRO A 30 0.03 0.61 -9.83
N GLU A 31 -0.03 0.41 -11.16
CA GLU A 31 -0.69 -0.74 -11.78
C GLU A 31 0.09 -2.05 -11.59
N TYR A 32 1.42 -1.97 -11.48
CA TYR A 32 2.33 -3.12 -11.39
C TYR A 32 2.80 -3.40 -9.95
N VAL A 33 2.57 -2.47 -9.02
CA VAL A 33 2.89 -2.68 -7.61
C VAL A 33 1.90 -3.66 -6.98
N THR A 34 2.42 -4.64 -6.25
CA THR A 34 1.63 -5.49 -5.35
C THR A 34 1.63 -4.82 -3.98
N VAL A 35 0.46 -4.73 -3.35
CA VAL A 35 0.34 -4.13 -2.02
C VAL A 35 0.02 -5.23 -1.02
N SER A 36 0.77 -5.27 0.06
CA SER A 36 0.48 -6.09 1.23
C SER A 36 0.06 -5.18 2.39
N ILE A 37 -1.00 -5.53 3.09
CA ILE A 37 -1.46 -4.85 4.30
C ILE A 37 -1.50 -5.89 5.42
N ASN A 38 -0.76 -5.67 6.50
CA ASN A 38 -0.66 -6.59 7.64
C ASN A 38 -0.32 -8.03 7.22
N GLU A 39 0.63 -8.19 6.30
CA GLU A 39 1.05 -9.48 5.72
C GLU A 39 -0.01 -10.14 4.81
N GLU A 40 -1.12 -9.47 4.50
CA GLU A 40 -2.17 -9.93 3.59
C GLU A 40 -2.14 -9.17 2.27
N PHE A 41 -2.13 -9.89 1.14
CA PHE A 41 -2.10 -9.28 -0.19
C PHE A 41 -3.46 -8.71 -0.58
N VAL A 42 -3.45 -7.45 -1.03
CA VAL A 42 -4.64 -6.78 -1.55
C VAL A 42 -4.75 -7.03 -3.06
N ALA A 43 -5.88 -7.61 -3.48
CA ALA A 43 -6.18 -7.81 -4.89
C ALA A 43 -6.28 -6.46 -5.63
N THR A 44 -5.83 -6.41 -6.88
CA THR A 44 -5.84 -5.18 -7.69
C THR A 44 -7.22 -4.54 -7.82
N GLU A 45 -8.28 -5.35 -7.87
CA GLU A 45 -9.68 -4.89 -7.92
C GLU A 45 -10.18 -4.27 -6.60
N ASP A 46 -9.58 -4.67 -5.48
CA ASP A 46 -9.94 -4.19 -4.14
C ASP A 46 -9.14 -2.97 -3.72
N LYS A 47 -7.94 -2.75 -4.30
CA LYS A 47 -7.12 -1.55 -4.05
C LYS A 47 -7.92 -0.23 -3.98
N PRO A 48 -8.81 0.11 -4.93
CA PRO A 48 -9.57 1.36 -4.86
C PRO A 48 -10.64 1.42 -3.75
N LYS A 49 -11.02 0.27 -3.18
CA LYS A 49 -12.01 0.16 -2.09
C LYS A 49 -11.35 0.01 -0.72
N THR A 50 -10.04 -0.27 -0.68
CA THR A 50 -9.31 -0.49 0.56
C THR A 50 -9.12 0.83 1.32
N VAL A 51 -9.66 0.87 2.52
CA VAL A 51 -9.48 1.96 3.48
C VAL A 51 -8.51 1.49 4.57
N LEU A 52 -7.46 2.26 4.79
CA LEU A 52 -6.43 1.98 5.79
C LEU A 52 -6.94 2.36 7.18
N LYS A 53 -6.43 1.64 8.18
CA LYS A 53 -6.75 1.82 9.59
C LYS A 53 -5.51 2.11 10.41
N ASP A 54 -5.72 2.75 11.56
CA ASP A 54 -4.65 3.01 12.51
C ASP A 54 -3.94 1.72 12.93
N GLY A 55 -2.61 1.74 12.87
CA GLY A 55 -1.76 0.60 13.17
C GLY A 55 -1.47 -0.33 11.98
N ASP A 56 -2.06 -0.12 10.81
CA ASP A 56 -1.79 -0.94 9.63
C ASP A 56 -0.31 -0.87 9.19
N ASN A 57 0.19 -1.98 8.68
CA ASN A 57 1.49 -2.08 8.04
C ASN A 57 1.31 -2.33 6.54
N VAL A 58 1.70 -1.37 5.71
CA VAL A 58 1.58 -1.39 4.26
C VAL A 58 2.95 -1.57 3.61
N GLU A 59 3.08 -2.58 2.77
CA GLU A 59 4.27 -2.84 1.96
C GLU A 59 3.97 -2.79 0.47
N PHE A 60 4.87 -2.13 -0.26
CA PHE A 60 4.86 -2.05 -1.71
C PHE A 60 5.89 -3.02 -2.28
N LEU A 61 5.42 -4.03 -2.99
CA LEU A 61 6.23 -5.10 -3.55
C LEU A 61 6.16 -5.04 -5.08
N TYR A 62 7.32 -4.92 -5.71
CA TYR A 62 7.43 -5.03 -7.16
C TYR A 62 7.87 -6.44 -7.51
N PHE A 63 6.93 -7.26 -7.97
CA PHE A 63 7.26 -8.52 -8.61
C PHE A 63 7.76 -8.23 -10.04
N MET A 64 9.00 -7.77 -10.15
CA MET A 64 9.74 -7.89 -11.40
C MET A 64 10.05 -9.38 -11.57
N GLY A 65 9.18 -10.09 -12.28
CA GLY A 65 9.34 -11.51 -12.58
C GLY A 65 10.68 -11.77 -13.27
N GLY A 66 11.68 -12.17 -12.49
CA GLY A 66 12.95 -12.65 -12.99
C GLY A 66 12.84 -14.14 -13.32
N GLY A 67 13.13 -14.49 -14.58
CA GLY A 67 13.49 -15.85 -14.96
C GLY A 67 12.82 -16.32 -16.24
N CYS A 68 13.48 -16.10 -17.38
CA CYS A 68 13.45 -17.08 -18.47
C CYS A 68 14.25 -18.33 -18.05
#